data_AF-A0A7Y6ZGK1-F1
#
_entry.id   AF-A0A7Y6ZGK1-F1
#
_cell.length_a   1.000
_cell.length_b   1.000
_cell.length_c   1.000
_cell.angle_alpha   90.00
_cell.angle_beta   90.00
_cell.angle_gamma   90.00
#
_symmetry.space_group_name_H-M   'P 1'
#
loop_
_entity.id
_entity.type
_entity.pdbx_description
1 polymer ?
#
loop_
_entity_poly.entity_id
_entity_poly.type
_entity_poly.pdbx_seq_one_letter_code
_entity_poly.pdbx_strand_id
1 'polypeptide(L)'
;FIYMVSSHSITGAKSRISEEQIAYFKRVKAMNLRNPRLIGFGISDAETFTTASNYSNGAIIGSAFIKKIKESTNLSQDIKHYLHSILKN
;
A
#
# COMPACT_ATOMS: atom_id res chain seq x y z
N PHE A 1 -2.86 5.11 14.76
CA PHE A 1 -2.22 3.99 14.05
C PHE A 1 -0.72 4.27 13.92
N ILE A 2 0.09 3.26 13.62
CA ILE A 2 1.52 3.39 13.30
C ILE A 2 1.66 3.36 11.78
N TYR A 3 2.25 4.40 11.21
CA TYR A 3 2.60 4.40 9.78
C TYR A 3 3.95 3.71 9.60
N MET A 4 3.92 2.50 9.03
CA MET A 4 5.09 1.73 8.66
C MET A 4 5.59 2.12 7.26
N VAL A 5 6.80 2.67 7.21
CA VAL A 5 7.55 2.99 5.99
C VAL A 5 8.76 2.06 5.91
N SER A 6 8.87 1.28 4.82
CA SER A 6 9.78 0.13 4.74
C SER A 6 11.00 0.32 3.84
N SER A 7 11.24 1.51 3.27
CA SER A 7 12.53 1.80 2.61
C SER A 7 12.84 3.30 2.53
N HIS A 8 14.15 3.61 2.42
CA HIS A 8 14.71 4.96 2.20
C HIS A 8 15.05 5.25 0.73
N SER A 9 14.65 4.38 -0.22
CA SER A 9 15.14 4.46 -1.61
C SER A 9 14.01 4.68 -2.60
N ILE A 10 13.95 5.91 -3.11
CA ILE A 10 13.26 6.29 -4.34
C ILE A 10 14.14 5.85 -5.51
N THR A 11 14.15 4.56 -5.87
CA THR A 11 14.73 4.16 -7.16
C THR A 11 13.83 3.14 -7.83
N GLY A 12 13.06 3.64 -8.81
CA GLY A 12 12.66 2.90 -10.01
C GLY A 12 11.93 1.58 -9.80
N ALA A 13 10.60 1.62 -9.90
CA ALA A 13 9.82 0.57 -10.55
C ALA A 13 9.97 -0.88 -10.02
N LYS A 14 10.20 -1.10 -8.73
CA LYS A 14 9.95 -2.43 -8.15
C LYS A 14 8.46 -2.56 -7.82
N SER A 15 7.72 -3.13 -8.76
CA SER A 15 6.27 -3.43 -8.69
C SER A 15 5.87 -4.40 -7.57
N ARG A 16 6.81 -4.92 -6.77
CA ARG A 16 6.55 -5.96 -5.78
C ARG A 16 7.25 -5.65 -4.46
N ILE A 17 6.56 -5.94 -3.37
CA ILE A 17 7.10 -5.88 -2.01
C ILE A 17 8.27 -6.86 -1.91
N SER A 18 9.45 -6.39 -1.49
CA SER A 18 10.66 -7.21 -1.38
C SER A 18 10.65 -8.11 -0.15
N GLU A 19 11.44 -9.18 -0.17
CA GLU A 19 11.60 -10.07 0.99
C GLU A 19 12.09 -9.33 2.26
N GLU A 20 12.96 -8.33 2.09
CA GLU A 20 13.43 -7.48 3.18
C GLU A 20 12.29 -6.69 3.83
N GLN A 21 11.40 -6.12 3.01
CA GLN A 21 10.21 -5.42 3.49
C GLN A 21 9.27 -6.39 4.22
N ILE A 22 9.06 -7.60 3.68
CA ILE A 22 8.30 -8.66 4.36
C ILE A 22 8.91 -9.02 5.71
N ALA A 23 10.24 -9.17 5.79
CA ALA A 23 10.93 -9.45 7.04
C ALA A 23 10.72 -8.33 8.06
N TYR A 24 10.84 -7.07 7.65
CA TYR A 24 10.52 -5.91 8.49
C TYR A 24 9.07 -5.96 8.99
N PHE A 25 8.11 -6.21 8.10
CA PHE A 25 6.70 -6.27 8.49
C PHE A 25 6.41 -7.39 9.48
N LYS A 26 7.01 -8.58 9.29
CA LYS A 26 6.91 -9.71 10.24
C LYS A 26 7.48 -9.34 11.62
N ARG A 27 8.64 -8.68 11.68
CA ARG A 27 9.22 -8.21 12.95
C ARG A 27 8.28 -7.28 13.69
N VAL A 28 7.75 -6.25 13.02
CA VAL A 28 6.82 -5.29 13.65
C VAL A 28 5.49 -5.97 14.01
N LYS A 29 5.02 -6.94 13.22
CA LYS A 29 3.83 -7.73 13.54
C LYS A 29 4.00 -8.51 14.85
N ALA A 30 5.17 -9.11 15.06
CA ALA A 30 5.52 -9.92 16.24
C ALA A 30 5.69 -9.10 17.53
N MET A 31 5.83 -7.77 17.44
CA MET A 31 5.94 -6.89 18.61
C MET A 31 4.63 -6.74 19.41
N ASN A 32 3.50 -7.29 18.93
CA ASN A 32 2.20 -7.22 19.60
C ASN A 32 1.81 -5.80 20.07
N LEU A 33 2.09 -4.81 19.21
CA LEU A 33 1.82 -3.40 19.48
C LEU A 33 0.30 -3.16 19.62
N ARG A 34 -0.08 -2.32 20.58
CA ARG A 34 -1.49 -1.95 20.84
C ARG A 34 -2.11 -1.15 19.69
N ASN A 35 -1.29 -0.35 19.01
CA ASN A 35 -1.78 0.55 17.96
C ASN A 35 -1.88 -0.20 16.62
N PRO A 36 -2.98 -0.03 15.85
CA PRO A 36 -3.08 -0.57 14.50
C PRO A 36 -1.93 -0.09 13.62
N ARG A 37 -1.47 -0.92 12.70
CA ARG A 37 -0.34 -0.63 11.82
C ARG A 37 -0.83 -0.47 10.39
N LEU A 38 -0.36 0.54 9.67
CA LEU A 38 -0.66 0.73 8.25
C LEU A 38 0.64 0.81 7.46
N ILE A 39 0.71 0.14 6.31
CA ILE A 39 1.88 0.18 5.41
C ILE A 39 1.54 1.10 4.24
N GLY A 40 2.40 2.08 3.95
CA GLY A 40 2.11 3.09 2.92
C GLY A 40 3.19 3.29 1.85
N PHE A 41 4.03 2.28 1.60
CA PHE A 41 5.07 2.36 0.60
C PHE A 41 4.93 1.24 -0.44
N GLY A 42 4.95 1.61 -1.73
CA GLY A 42 4.88 0.65 -2.84
C GLY A 42 3.51 0.01 -3.06
N ILE A 43 2.42 0.66 -2.64
CA ILE A 43 1.05 0.15 -2.82
C ILE A 43 0.41 0.84 -4.03
N SER A 44 0.10 0.07 -5.06
CA SER A 44 -0.40 0.60 -6.35
C SER A 44 -1.62 -0.12 -6.91
N ASP A 45 -1.85 -1.35 -6.49
CA ASP A 45 -2.82 -2.29 -7.06
C ASP A 45 -3.37 -3.24 -5.97
N ALA A 46 -4.34 -4.08 -6.34
CA ALA A 46 -4.92 -5.06 -5.41
C ALA A 46 -3.89 -6.06 -4.84
N GLU A 47 -2.88 -6.47 -5.61
CA GLU A 47 -1.88 -7.46 -5.15
C GLU A 47 -1.01 -6.88 -4.03
N THR A 48 -0.47 -5.68 -4.27
CA THR A 48 0.33 -4.94 -3.29
C THR A 48 -0.49 -4.53 -2.08
N PHE A 49 -1.76 -4.11 -2.27
CA PHE A 49 -2.68 -3.79 -1.17
C PHE A 49 -2.99 -5.01 -0.30
N THR A 50 -3.30 -6.15 -0.91
CA THR A 50 -3.59 -7.41 -0.21
C THR A 50 -2.36 -7.88 0.56
N THR A 51 -1.20 -7.86 -0.09
CA THR A 51 0.06 -8.29 0.53
C THR A 51 0.39 -7.43 1.74
N ALA A 52 0.32 -6.10 1.64
CA ALA A 52 0.53 -5.21 2.78
C ALA A 52 -0.47 -5.47 3.92
N SER A 53 -1.74 -5.68 3.58
CA SER A 53 -2.80 -5.96 4.55
C SER A 53 -2.61 -7.30 5.28
N ASN A 54 -1.95 -8.30 4.67
CA ASN A 54 -1.63 -9.58 5.35
C ASN A 54 -0.65 -9.41 6.52
N TYR A 55 0.20 -8.39 6.48
CA TYR A 55 1.22 -8.13 7.51
C TYR A 55 0.88 -6.97 8.45
N SER A 56 -0.22 -6.25 8.20
CA SER A 56 -0.60 -5.05 8.94
C SER A 56 -2.12 -5.00 9.15
N ASN A 57 -2.65 -3.88 9.61
CA ASN A 57 -4.09 -3.67 9.75
C ASN A 57 -4.71 -2.98 8.53
N GLY A 58 -3.92 -2.73 7.48
CA GLY A 58 -4.35 -2.10 6.23
C GLY A 58 -3.20 -1.42 5.51
N ALA A 59 -3.47 -0.86 4.34
CA ALA A 59 -2.48 -0.21 3.51
C ALA A 59 -2.90 1.22 3.10
N ILE A 60 -1.91 2.07 2.82
CA ILE A 60 -2.09 3.45 2.37
C ILE A 60 -1.61 3.55 0.91
N ILE A 61 -2.47 4.09 0.04
CA ILE A 61 -2.17 4.32 -1.38
C ILE A 61 -2.02 5.82 -1.60
N GLY A 62 -0.80 6.28 -1.87
CA GLY A 62 -0.48 7.68 -2.13
C GLY A 62 -0.23 7.95 -3.61
N SER A 63 1.02 7.77 -4.05
CA SER A 63 1.48 8.18 -5.38
C SER A 63 0.68 7.56 -6.53
N ALA A 64 0.26 6.30 -6.42
CA ALA A 64 -0.55 5.64 -7.44
C ALA A 64 -1.95 6.27 -7.59
N PHE A 65 -2.56 6.67 -6.48
CA PHE A 65 -3.85 7.36 -6.47
C PHE A 65 -3.74 8.77 -7.09
N ILE A 66 -2.72 9.53 -6.72
CA ILE A 66 -2.45 10.85 -7.30
C ILE A 66 -2.19 10.75 -8.81
N LYS A 67 -1.42 9.72 -9.25
CA LYS A 67 -1.22 9.47 -10.68
C LYS A 67 -2.54 9.21 -11.40
N LYS A 68 -3.42 8.38 -10.82
CA LYS A 68 -4.74 8.09 -11.40
C LYS A 68 -5.62 9.33 -11.51
N ILE A 69 -5.61 10.19 -10.49
CA ILE A 69 -6.33 11.48 -10.52
C ILE A 69 -5.78 12.41 -11.60
N LYS A 70 -4.45 12.48 -11.75
CA LYS A 70 -3.80 13.34 -12.75
C LYS A 70 -4.15 12.94 -14.18
N GLU A 71 -4.36 11.65 -14.44
CA GLU A 71 -4.72 11.10 -15.75
C GLU A 71 -6.24 11.07 -16.01
N SER A 72 -7.05 11.49 -15.03
CA SER A 72 -8.51 11.36 -15.08
C SER A 72 -9.15 12.42 -15.97
N THR A 73 -10.10 11.98 -16.79
CA THR A 73 -11.02 12.84 -17.56
C THR A 73 -12.42 12.90 -16.94
N ASN A 74 -12.77 11.93 -16.09
CA ASN A 74 -13.97 11.92 -15.26
C ASN A 74 -13.62 11.49 -13.83
N LEU A 75 -13.33 12.47 -12.98
CA LEU A 75 -12.78 12.24 -11.64
C LEU A 75 -13.63 11.30 -10.78
N SER A 76 -14.95 11.49 -10.76
CA SER A 76 -15.84 10.67 -9.91
C SER A 76 -15.86 9.21 -10.36
N GLN A 77 -15.96 8.97 -11.67
CA GLN A 77 -16.00 7.63 -12.23
C GLN A 77 -14.64 6.93 -12.10
N ASP A 78 -13.55 7.62 -12.40
CA ASP A 78 -12.21 7.06 -12.36
C ASP A 78 -11.76 6.72 -10.93
N ILE A 79 -12.13 7.53 -9.94
CA ILE A 79 -11.91 7.19 -8.52
C ILE A 79 -12.66 5.92 -8.15
N LYS A 80 -13.94 5.81 -8.51
CA LYS A 80 -14.74 4.60 -8.23
C LYS A 80 -14.12 3.36 -8.87
N HIS A 81 -13.80 3.43 -10.16
CA HIS A 81 -13.15 2.33 -10.87
C HIS A 81 -11.81 1.95 -10.23
N TYR A 82 -11.00 2.94 -9.84
CA TYR A 82 -9.73 2.69 -9.18
C TYR A 82 -9.93 1.98 -7.84
N LEU A 83 -10.83 2.46 -6.98
CA LEU A 83 -11.12 1.82 -5.69
C LEU A 83 -11.63 0.38 -5.87
N HIS A 84 -12.50 0.12 -6.84
CA HIS A 84 -12.95 -1.24 -7.18
C HIS A 84 -11.80 -2.13 -7.67
N SER A 85 -10.83 -1.57 -8.39
CA SER A 85 -9.66 -2.34 -8.86
C SER A 85 -8.69 -2.71 -7.72
N ILE A 86 -8.72 -1.97 -6.60
CA ILE A 86 -7.92 -2.23 -5.39
C ILE A 86 -8.64 -3.19 -4.45
N LEU A 87 -9.91 -2.89 -4.15
CA LEU A 87 -10.76 -3.67 -3.27
C LEU A 87 -11.34 -4.81 -4.11
N LYS A 88 -10.62 -5.93 -4.20
CA LYS A 88 -11.18 -7.17 -4.77
C LYS A 88 -12.48 -7.49 -4.03
N ASN A 89 -13.60 -7.37 -4.73
CA ASN A 89 -14.89 -7.92 -4.32
C ASN A 89 -14.88 -9.44 -4.52
#